data_AF-A0A7S0WDN8-F1
#
_entry.id   AF-A0A7S0WDN8-F1
#
_cell.length_a   1.000
_cell.length_b   1.000
_cell.length_c   1.000
_cell.angle_alpha   90.00
_cell.angle_beta   90.00
_cell.angle_gamma   90.00
#
_symmetry.space_group_name_H-M   'P 1'
#
loop_
_entity.id
_entity.type
_entity.pdbx_description
1 polymer ?
#
loop_
_entity_poly.entity_id
_entity_poly.type
_entity_poly.pdbx_seq_one_letter_code
_entity_poly.pdbx_strand_id
1 'polypeptide(L)'
;RASSSNANANGNGNGSNKTLVKVCGITSVEDCAAATASGADFIGMILWPKSKRSVTEDVAKAIAARAKADGAIPIAVFVDEDAATIVRVCDAIGVDHAQLHGDGARD
;
A
#
# COMPACT_ATOMS: atom_id res chain seq x y z
N ARG A 1 17.82 49.45 -18.84
CA ARG A 1 16.96 49.75 -17.67
C ARG A 1 15.63 49.04 -17.87
N ALA A 2 15.52 47.83 -17.34
CA ALA A 2 14.26 47.20 -16.96
C ALA A 2 14.60 46.47 -15.65
N SER A 3 14.39 47.19 -14.54
CA SER A 3 14.38 46.60 -13.21
C SER A 3 13.00 46.01 -12.97
N SER A 4 12.96 45.02 -12.06
CA SER A 4 11.82 44.36 -11.43
C SER A 4 11.40 43.04 -12.10
N SER A 5 11.29 41.91 -11.40
CA SER A 5 11.55 41.58 -10.00
C SER A 5 11.64 40.06 -9.94
N ASN A 6 12.78 39.54 -9.47
CA ASN A 6 12.97 38.15 -9.14
C ASN A 6 12.11 37.83 -7.90
N ALA A 7 10.91 37.30 -8.11
CA ALA A 7 10.11 36.75 -7.04
C ALA A 7 10.69 35.38 -6.66
N ASN A 8 11.74 35.43 -5.84
CA ASN A 8 12.15 34.31 -4.99
C ASN A 8 10.98 34.03 -4.04
N ALA A 9 10.05 33.18 -4.47
CA ALA A 9 9.03 32.61 -3.60
C ALA A 9 9.74 31.64 -2.65
N ASN A 10 10.28 32.21 -1.60
CA ASN A 10 10.78 31.52 -0.42
C ASN A 10 9.56 30.89 0.27
N GLY A 11 9.12 29.75 -0.27
CA GLY A 11 8.05 28.93 0.27
C GLY A 11 8.59 28.15 1.45
N ASN A 12 8.52 28.78 2.63
CA ASN A 12 8.73 28.24 3.97
C ASN A 12 8.79 26.71 4.03
N GLY A 13 10.02 26.18 4.11
CA GLY A 13 10.29 24.80 4.47
C GLY A 13 9.86 24.56 5.91
N ASN A 14 8.59 24.23 6.11
CA ASN A 14 8.19 23.48 7.28
C ASN A 14 8.25 22.02 6.86
N GLY A 15 9.27 21.29 7.33
CA GLY A 15 9.38 19.85 7.15
C GLY A 15 8.25 19.17 7.90
N SER A 16 7.03 19.23 7.34
CA SER A 16 5.87 18.56 7.87
C SER A 16 6.15 17.08 7.78
N ASN A 17 6.36 16.47 8.94
CA ASN A 17 6.47 15.02 9.04
C ASN A 17 5.07 14.47 8.71
N LYS A 18 4.80 14.22 7.42
CA LYS A 18 3.51 13.73 6.94
C LYS A 18 3.29 12.35 7.54
N THR A 19 2.29 12.24 8.42
CA THR A 19 1.85 10.92 8.90
C THR A 19 1.36 10.10 7.72
N LEU A 20 1.97 8.93 7.52
CA LEU A 20 1.52 7.98 6.50
C LEU A 20 0.39 7.10 7.04
N VAL A 21 -0.59 6.80 6.21
CA VAL A 21 -1.79 6.04 6.58
C VAL A 21 -1.89 4.75 5.77
N LYS A 22 -2.13 3.63 6.47
CA LYS A 22 -2.44 2.32 5.86
C LYS A 22 -3.89 1.93 6.11
N VAL A 23 -4.62 1.62 5.05
CA VAL A 23 -5.95 0.98 5.16
C VAL A 23 -5.79 -0.51 4.86
N CYS A 24 -6.12 -1.36 5.83
CA CYS A 24 -5.81 -2.79 5.79
C CYS A 24 -7.07 -3.66 5.71
N GLY A 25 -6.97 -4.80 5.01
CA GLY A 25 -8.07 -5.73 4.79
C GLY A 25 -9.05 -5.24 3.75
N ILE A 26 -8.54 -4.58 2.69
CA ILE A 26 -9.31 -4.21 1.51
C ILE A 26 -9.64 -5.47 0.72
N THR A 27 -10.91 -5.63 0.35
CA THR A 27 -11.44 -6.85 -0.29
C THR A 27 -11.96 -6.64 -1.70
N SER A 28 -11.99 -5.40 -2.19
CA SER A 28 -12.50 -5.04 -3.51
C SER A 28 -11.70 -3.90 -4.14
N VAL A 29 -11.79 -3.75 -5.47
CA VAL A 29 -11.14 -2.66 -6.20
C VAL A 29 -11.83 -1.32 -5.91
N GLU A 30 -13.13 -1.36 -5.66
CA GLU A 30 -13.97 -0.23 -5.31
C GLU A 30 -13.57 0.36 -3.94
N ASP A 31 -13.37 -0.50 -2.93
CA ASP A 31 -12.92 -0.06 -1.60
C ASP A 31 -11.48 0.47 -1.66
N CYS A 32 -10.63 -0.14 -2.49
CA CYS A 32 -9.28 0.38 -2.76
C CYS A 32 -9.35 1.81 -3.30
N ALA A 33 -10.15 2.03 -4.34
CA ALA A 33 -10.35 3.34 -4.95
C ALA A 33 -10.87 4.39 -3.95
N ALA A 34 -11.80 4.00 -3.09
CA ALA A 34 -12.32 4.89 -2.05
C ALA A 34 -11.25 5.24 -1.01
N ALA A 35 -10.44 4.26 -0.59
CA ALA A 35 -9.37 4.45 0.37
C ALA A 35 -8.25 5.35 -0.18
N THR A 36 -7.80 5.12 -1.41
CA THR A 36 -6.76 5.93 -2.07
C THR A 36 -7.23 7.35 -2.34
N ALA A 37 -8.48 7.54 -2.81
CA ALA A 37 -9.08 8.87 -2.96
C ALA A 37 -9.21 9.64 -1.63
N SER A 38 -9.28 8.92 -0.51
CA SER A 38 -9.28 9.50 0.85
C SER A 38 -7.88 9.78 1.40
N GLY A 39 -6.83 9.51 0.62
CA GLY A 39 -5.44 9.81 0.98
C GLY A 39 -4.67 8.68 1.65
N ALA A 40 -5.12 7.42 1.53
CA ALA A 40 -4.35 6.28 2.02
C ALA A 40 -3.02 6.14 1.26
N ASP A 41 -1.90 6.10 1.98
CA ASP A 41 -0.57 5.89 1.41
C ASP A 41 -0.30 4.40 1.15
N PHE A 42 -0.94 3.49 1.92
CA PHE A 42 -0.77 2.05 1.79
C PHE A 42 -2.10 1.29 1.78
N ILE A 43 -2.18 0.23 0.97
CA ILE A 43 -3.34 -0.65 0.83
C ILE A 43 -2.96 -2.07 1.21
N GLY A 44 -3.55 -2.60 2.29
CA GLY A 44 -3.27 -3.96 2.77
C GLY A 44 -4.29 -4.99 2.30
N MET A 45 -3.82 -6.07 1.68
CA MET A 45 -4.64 -7.22 1.25
C MET A 45 -4.26 -8.45 2.08
N ILE A 46 -5.24 -9.10 2.70
CA ILE A 46 -4.99 -10.27 3.55
C ILE A 46 -5.11 -11.52 2.69
N LEU A 47 -4.05 -12.32 2.65
CA LEU A 47 -3.96 -13.57 1.88
C LEU A 47 -4.04 -14.82 2.78
N TRP A 48 -4.61 -14.67 3.98
CA TRP A 48 -4.78 -15.74 4.95
C TRP A 48 -6.23 -16.22 5.00
N PRO A 49 -6.55 -17.44 4.54
CA PRO A 49 -7.92 -17.92 4.35
C PRO A 49 -8.80 -17.93 5.60
N LYS A 50 -8.22 -17.93 6.81
CA LYS A 50 -8.97 -17.88 8.07
C LYS A 50 -9.50 -16.49 8.43
N SER A 51 -9.07 -15.44 7.71
CA SER A 51 -9.61 -14.09 7.87
C SER A 51 -10.91 -13.91 7.10
N LYS A 52 -11.93 -13.30 7.73
CA LYS A 52 -13.15 -12.84 7.03
C LYS A 52 -12.89 -11.80 5.93
N ARG A 53 -11.72 -11.15 5.97
CA ARG A 53 -11.25 -10.16 4.98
C ARG A 53 -10.19 -10.75 4.05
N SER A 54 -10.06 -12.07 3.98
CA SER A 54 -9.14 -12.71 3.04
C SER A 54 -9.61 -12.51 1.61
N VAL A 55 -8.67 -12.32 0.69
CA VAL A 55 -8.92 -12.30 -0.76
C VAL A 55 -8.13 -13.41 -1.46
N THR A 56 -8.52 -13.75 -2.68
CA THR A 56 -7.74 -14.62 -3.57
C THR A 56 -6.56 -13.86 -4.18
N GLU A 57 -5.57 -14.57 -4.71
CA GLU A 57 -4.43 -13.95 -5.44
C GLU A 57 -4.91 -13.09 -6.62
N ASP A 58 -5.93 -13.53 -7.38
CA ASP A 58 -6.49 -12.76 -8.50
C ASP A 58 -7.13 -11.44 -8.05
N VAL A 59 -7.89 -11.48 -6.95
CA VAL A 59 -8.50 -10.27 -6.38
C VAL A 59 -7.42 -9.34 -5.81
N ALA A 60 -6.43 -9.89 -5.11
CA ALA A 60 -5.29 -9.12 -4.60
C ALA A 60 -4.51 -8.46 -5.75
N LYS A 61 -4.30 -9.14 -6.87
CA LYS A 61 -3.63 -8.59 -8.05
C LYS A 61 -4.40 -7.40 -8.64
N ALA A 62 -5.73 -7.49 -8.74
CA ALA A 62 -6.57 -6.40 -9.22
C ALA A 62 -6.52 -5.18 -8.27
N ILE A 63 -6.60 -5.43 -6.95
CA ILE A 63 -6.48 -4.38 -5.93
C ILE A 63 -5.10 -3.73 -5.96
N ALA A 64 -4.04 -4.52 -6.07
CA ALA A 64 -2.66 -4.04 -6.12
C ALA A 64 -2.42 -3.14 -7.35
N ALA A 65 -2.90 -3.56 -8.52
CA ALA A 65 -2.85 -2.75 -9.73
C ALA A 65 -3.58 -1.42 -9.56
N ARG A 66 -4.76 -1.44 -8.92
CA ARG A 66 -5.51 -0.21 -8.62
C ARG A 66 -4.77 0.71 -7.66
N ALA A 67 -4.26 0.18 -6.55
CA ALA A 67 -3.51 0.96 -5.56
C ALA A 67 -2.32 1.67 -6.21
N LYS A 68 -1.54 0.97 -7.04
CA LYS A 68 -0.41 1.55 -7.78
C LYS A 68 -0.86 2.65 -8.74
N ALA A 69 -1.96 2.43 -9.47
CA ALA A 69 -2.50 3.43 -10.40
C ALA A 69 -2.93 4.72 -9.68
N ASP A 70 -3.41 4.61 -8.44
CA ASP A 70 -3.80 5.75 -7.61
C ASP A 70 -2.62 6.34 -6.80
N GLY A 71 -1.40 5.79 -6.92
CA GLY A 71 -0.19 6.27 -6.25
C GLY A 71 0.01 5.76 -4.82
N ALA A 72 -0.75 4.75 -4.38
CA ALA A 72 -0.57 4.10 -3.08
C ALA A 72 0.28 2.82 -3.20
N ILE A 73 0.91 2.42 -2.10
CA ILE A 73 1.75 1.22 -2.03
C ILE A 73 0.91 0.01 -1.58
N PRO A 74 0.73 -1.02 -2.43
CA PRO A 74 0.06 -2.25 -2.03
C PRO A 74 0.95 -3.12 -1.12
N ILE A 75 0.34 -3.75 -0.12
CA ILE A 75 0.99 -4.62 0.86
C ILE A 75 0.22 -5.95 0.94
N ALA A 76 0.91 -7.06 0.72
CA ALA A 76 0.40 -8.40 0.98
C ALA A 76 0.56 -8.76 2.47
N VAL A 77 -0.48 -9.23 3.13
CA VAL A 77 -0.46 -9.64 4.54
C VAL A 77 -0.54 -11.16 4.63
N PHE A 78 0.47 -11.75 5.25
CA PHE A 78 0.61 -13.19 5.47
C PHE A 78 0.54 -13.52 6.96
N VAL A 79 0.09 -14.72 7.29
CA VAL A 79 0.07 -15.24 8.66
C VAL A 79 0.76 -16.59 8.68
N ASP A 80 1.92 -16.67 9.32
CA ASP A 80 2.74 -17.89 9.48
C ASP A 80 3.00 -18.66 8.16
N GLU A 81 3.16 -17.95 7.04
CA GLU A 81 3.57 -18.52 5.75
C GLU A 81 5.09 -18.56 5.62
N ASP A 82 5.60 -19.53 4.87
CA ASP A 82 7.04 -19.64 4.59
C ASP A 82 7.54 -18.60 3.57
N ALA A 83 8.84 -18.32 3.59
CA ALA A 83 9.46 -17.31 2.74
C ALA A 83 9.31 -17.60 1.23
N ALA A 84 9.34 -18.86 0.80
CA ALA A 84 9.21 -19.22 -0.61
C ALA A 84 7.78 -18.94 -1.10
N THR A 85 6.77 -19.26 -0.28
CA THR A 85 5.37 -18.94 -0.53
C THR A 85 5.14 -17.44 -0.59
N ILE A 86 5.70 -16.67 0.36
CA ILE A 86 5.60 -15.20 0.37
C ILE A 86 6.15 -14.59 -0.92
N VAL A 87 7.37 -14.97 -1.33
CA VAL A 87 8.01 -14.46 -2.55
C VAL A 87 7.16 -14.81 -3.78
N ARG A 88 6.75 -16.07 -3.92
CA ARG A 88 5.91 -16.52 -5.04
C ARG A 88 4.64 -15.70 -5.16
N VAL A 89 3.92 -15.50 -4.05
CA VAL A 89 2.66 -14.76 -4.05
C VAL A 89 2.90 -13.29 -4.40
N CYS A 90 3.90 -12.66 -3.78
CA CYS A 90 4.26 -11.27 -4.06
C CYS A 90 4.56 -11.06 -5.55
N ASP A 91 5.34 -11.95 -6.17
CA ASP A 91 5.64 -11.91 -7.61
C ASP A 91 4.36 -12.07 -8.47
N ALA A 92 3.50 -13.03 -8.12
CA ALA A 92 2.30 -13.35 -8.89
C ALA A 92 1.28 -12.19 -8.93
N ILE A 93 1.11 -11.50 -7.79
CA ILE A 93 0.20 -10.35 -7.66
C ILE A 93 0.88 -9.00 -7.94
N GLY A 94 2.20 -9.01 -8.15
CA GLY A 94 3.00 -7.84 -8.48
C GLY A 94 3.10 -6.84 -7.33
N VAL A 95 3.46 -7.28 -6.12
CA VAL A 95 3.71 -6.40 -4.97
C VAL A 95 5.13 -6.57 -4.43
N ASP A 96 5.71 -5.46 -3.99
CA ASP A 96 7.10 -5.43 -3.50
C ASP A 96 7.18 -5.45 -1.96
N HIS A 97 6.03 -5.41 -1.28
CA HIS A 97 5.94 -5.26 0.17
C HIS A 97 5.05 -6.35 0.78
N ALA A 98 5.60 -7.03 1.79
CA ALA A 98 4.89 -8.01 2.61
C ALA A 98 4.83 -7.56 4.07
N GLN A 99 3.68 -7.78 4.71
CA GLN A 99 3.51 -7.69 6.15
C GLN A 99 3.41 -9.11 6.71
N LEU A 100 4.37 -9.48 7.55
CA LEU A 100 4.36 -10.73 8.29
C LEU A 100 3.57 -10.55 9.59
N HIS A 101 2.66 -11.47 9.85
CA HIS A 101 1.86 -11.51 11.07
C HIS A 101 1.83 -12.95 11.60
N GLY A 102 1.50 -13.13 12.88
CA GLY A 102 1.56 -14.45 13.53
C GLY A 102 2.81 -14.62 14.38
N ASP A 103 2.98 -15.84 14.90
CA ASP A 103 4.02 -16.16 15.88
C ASP A 103 5.39 -16.27 15.20
N GLY A 104 5.44 -16.83 13.99
CA GLY A 104 6.68 -16.94 13.20
C GLY A 104 7.17 -15.62 12.61
N ALA A 105 6.44 -14.51 12.78
CA ALA A 105 6.82 -13.21 12.22
C ALA A 105 8.01 -12.54 12.95
N ARG A 106 8.43 -13.09 14.10
CA ARG A 106 9.52 -12.56 14.92
C ARG A 106 10.79 -13.42 14.93
N ASP A 107 10.70 -14.62 14.36
CA ASP A 107 11.82 -15.54 14.22
C ASP A 107 12.69 -15.15 13.00
#